data_AF-A0A2T1K6W4-F1
#
_entry.id   AF-A0A2T1K6W4-F1
#
_cell.length_a   1.000
_cell.length_b   1.000
_cell.length_c   1.000
_cell.angle_alpha   90.00
_cell.angle_beta   90.00
_cell.angle_gamma   90.00
#
_symmetry.space_group_name_H-M   'P 1'
#
loop_
_entity.id
_entity.type
_entity.pdbx_description
1 polymer ?
#
loop_
_entity_poly.entity_id
_entity_poly.type
_entity_poly.pdbx_seq_one_letter_code
_entity_poly.pdbx_strand_id
1 'polypeptide(L)'
;MLDFFRFHLSSFVLELAFRGGSEIFAFSWQFWASTLGIVCGIVIIETIIAVLLWRRRPRGLWLAASFAIMIGLQVGAHAWHAWADANYDSRVTGITRHVPLYYGATAKRFMNKHGWVDQQKARDNQSAQGLAPSNQTGPLNYPIQPLQCSEPARKLNVLMIVIDGARWDMLDPRWMPNIYEFAQNNLTFEQHYSNGNATKPGIFTLFYSLPASYWDAFTASKKPPVTINRMQELGYQTKVLGSATLVSPAFDQNVFSSIKNLRLKTPGNHPWDRDRRITEDWLEFTEHELDPANPFFGFLFYAPPQPYGAGRLPCEIPALLGVR
;
A
#
# COMPACT_ATOMS: atom_id res chain seq x y z
N MET A 1 -14.16 15.02 -16.45
CA MET A 1 -13.44 13.72 -16.63
C MET A 1 -12.97 13.17 -15.28
N LEU A 2 -12.31 14.00 -14.45
CA LEU A 2 -12.00 13.67 -13.05
C LEU A 2 -13.28 13.37 -12.23
N ASP A 3 -14.35 14.14 -12.43
CA ASP A 3 -15.61 13.97 -11.67
C ASP A 3 -16.41 12.71 -12.05
N PHE A 4 -16.30 12.25 -13.31
CA PHE A 4 -17.06 11.09 -13.79
C PHE A 4 -16.28 9.77 -13.68
N PHE A 5 -14.98 9.78 -14.00
CA PHE A 5 -14.18 8.56 -14.11
C PHE A 5 -12.98 8.53 -13.16
N ARG A 6 -12.71 9.62 -12.42
CA ARG A 6 -11.55 9.74 -11.51
C ARG A 6 -10.19 9.44 -12.17
N PHE A 7 -10.12 9.53 -13.50
CA PHE A 7 -8.87 9.45 -14.25
C PHE A 7 -8.26 10.84 -14.42
N HIS A 8 -6.93 10.90 -14.29
CA HIS A 8 -6.15 12.02 -14.80
C HIS A 8 -5.97 11.88 -16.32
N LEU A 9 -5.64 13.00 -16.97
CA LEU A 9 -5.34 13.00 -18.40
C LEU A 9 -4.15 12.07 -18.68
N SER A 10 -4.34 11.09 -19.55
CA SER A 10 -3.30 10.14 -19.97
C SER A 10 -3.45 9.82 -21.45
N SER A 11 -2.42 9.23 -22.08
CA SER A 11 -2.50 8.80 -23.49
C SER A 11 -3.69 7.87 -23.74
N PHE A 12 -3.94 6.94 -22.82
CA PHE A 12 -5.11 6.05 -22.88
C PHE A 12 -6.43 6.82 -22.84
N VAL A 13 -6.57 7.78 -21.93
CA VAL A 13 -7.80 8.58 -21.81
C VAL A 13 -8.01 9.47 -23.03
N LEU A 14 -6.94 10.05 -23.58
CA LEU A 14 -6.98 10.81 -24.82
C LEU A 14 -7.36 9.91 -26.00
N GLU A 15 -6.79 8.71 -26.08
CA GLU A 15 -7.14 7.75 -27.12
C GLU A 15 -8.61 7.33 -27.03
N LEU A 16 -9.11 7.06 -25.82
CA LEU A 16 -10.52 6.75 -25.61
C LEU A 16 -11.43 7.93 -26.02
N ALA A 17 -11.03 9.16 -25.67
CA ALA A 17 -11.78 10.37 -26.02
C ALA A 17 -11.80 10.66 -27.52
N PHE A 18 -10.68 10.46 -28.21
CA PHE A 18 -10.56 10.77 -29.64
C PHE A 18 -10.99 9.63 -30.56
N ARG A 19 -10.80 8.37 -30.17
CA ARG A 19 -11.11 7.19 -30.99
C ARG A 19 -12.45 6.53 -30.63
N GLY A 20 -12.93 6.70 -29.40
CA GLY A 20 -14.21 6.16 -28.94
C GLY A 20 -15.45 6.87 -29.49
N GLY A 21 -15.29 8.01 -30.14
CA GLY A 21 -16.38 8.78 -30.74
C GLY A 21 -17.46 9.25 -29.75
N SER A 22 -18.62 9.64 -30.27
CA SER A 22 -19.79 10.07 -29.49
C SER A 22 -20.51 8.93 -28.77
N GLU A 23 -20.18 7.67 -29.06
CA GLU A 23 -20.77 6.50 -28.41
C GLU A 23 -20.26 6.31 -26.98
N ILE A 24 -19.01 6.70 -26.70
CA ILE A 24 -18.42 6.62 -25.36
C ILE A 24 -18.55 7.96 -24.61
N PHE A 25 -18.52 9.08 -25.33
CA PHE A 25 -18.63 10.41 -24.73
C PHE A 25 -19.64 11.30 -25.48
N ALA A 26 -20.88 11.31 -24.99
CA ALA A 26 -21.90 12.26 -25.42
C ALA A 26 -21.79 13.56 -24.60
N PHE A 27 -20.93 14.48 -25.04
CA PHE A 27 -20.83 15.80 -24.43
C PHE A 27 -21.93 16.74 -24.93
N SER A 28 -22.62 17.42 -24.01
CA SER A 28 -23.65 18.40 -24.37
C SER A 28 -23.02 19.66 -24.99
N TRP A 29 -23.80 20.45 -25.74
CA TRP A 29 -23.30 21.71 -26.30
C TRP A 29 -22.86 22.70 -25.21
N GLN A 30 -23.53 22.67 -24.04
CA GLN A 30 -23.19 23.49 -22.88
C GLN A 30 -21.81 23.15 -22.32
N PHE A 31 -21.40 21.87 -22.39
CA PHE A 31 -20.05 21.46 -22.00
C PHE A 31 -18.99 22.07 -22.93
N TRP A 32 -19.22 22.03 -24.24
CA TRP A 32 -18.30 22.64 -25.21
C TRP A 32 -18.25 24.16 -25.06
N ALA A 33 -19.39 24.82 -24.89
CA ALA A 33 -19.46 26.27 -24.71
C ALA A 33 -18.74 26.72 -23.42
N SER A 34 -18.93 26.00 -22.31
CA SER A 34 -18.25 26.32 -21.04
C SER A 34 -16.75 26.04 -21.11
N THR A 35 -16.34 24.92 -21.72
CA THR A 35 -14.91 24.60 -21.93
C THR A 35 -14.23 25.66 -22.79
N LEU A 36 -14.84 26.04 -23.92
CA LEU A 36 -14.31 27.09 -24.79
C LEU A 36 -14.23 28.44 -24.05
N GLY A 37 -15.28 28.80 -23.31
CA GLY A 37 -15.30 30.02 -22.50
C GLY A 37 -14.18 30.08 -21.48
N ILE A 38 -13.92 28.97 -20.76
CA ILE A 38 -12.81 28.88 -19.79
C ILE A 38 -11.45 29.02 -20.49
N VAL A 39 -11.24 28.30 -21.59
CA VAL A 39 -9.98 28.37 -22.35
C VAL A 39 -9.73 29.78 -22.88
N CYS A 40 -10.74 30.41 -23.49
CA CYS A 40 -10.64 31.80 -23.95
C CYS A 40 -10.36 32.76 -22.80
N GLY A 41 -11.03 32.57 -21.64
CA GLY A 41 -10.79 33.37 -20.45
C GLY A 41 -9.35 33.28 -19.95
N ILE A 42 -8.78 32.07 -19.89
CA ILE A 42 -7.38 31.84 -19.51
C ILE A 42 -6.45 32.57 -20.49
N VAL A 43 -6.65 32.39 -21.80
CA VAL A 43 -5.82 33.04 -22.83
C VAL A 43 -5.87 34.57 -22.74
N ILE A 44 -7.06 35.14 -22.49
CA ILE A 44 -7.21 36.59 -22.30
C ILE A 44 -6.44 37.06 -21.07
N ILE A 45 -6.58 36.36 -19.94
CA ILE A 45 -5.88 36.68 -18.69
C ILE A 45 -4.36 36.59 -18.89
N GLU A 46 -3.87 35.50 -19.48
CA GLU A 46 -2.45 35.31 -19.79
C GLU A 46 -1.92 36.40 -20.72
N THR A 47 -2.69 36.80 -21.74
CA THR A 47 -2.33 37.87 -22.67
C THR A 47 -2.25 39.23 -21.95
N ILE A 48 -3.23 39.55 -21.10
CA ILE A 48 -3.23 40.78 -20.30
C ILE A 48 -2.00 40.81 -19.38
N ILE A 49 -1.73 39.71 -18.66
CA ILE A 49 -0.57 39.59 -17.77
C ILE A 49 0.72 39.74 -18.58
N ALA A 50 0.85 39.08 -19.72
CA ALA A 50 2.02 39.16 -20.59
C ALA A 50 2.27 40.59 -21.09
N VAL A 51 1.22 41.29 -21.55
CA VAL A 51 1.31 42.69 -22.00
C VAL A 51 1.70 43.61 -20.84
N LEU A 52 1.13 43.42 -19.65
CA LEU A 52 1.48 44.21 -18.46
C LEU A 52 2.93 44.00 -18.05
N LEU A 53 3.40 42.74 -18.02
CA LEU A 53 4.80 42.40 -17.72
C LEU A 53 5.76 42.98 -18.77
N TRP A 54 5.40 42.90 -20.06
CA TRP A 54 6.19 43.48 -21.16
C TRP A 54 6.31 45.01 -21.05
N ARG A 55 5.21 45.70 -20.72
CA ARG A 55 5.20 47.16 -20.54
C ARG A 55 5.96 47.61 -19.31
N ARG A 56 5.90 46.86 -18.20
CA ARG A 56 6.56 47.22 -16.93
C ARG A 56 8.05 46.84 -16.88
N ARG A 57 8.52 45.91 -17.71
CA ARG A 57 9.89 45.38 -17.75
C ARG A 57 10.46 45.12 -16.34
N PRO A 58 9.92 44.13 -15.60
CA PRO A 58 10.40 43.85 -14.25
C PRO A 58 11.90 43.56 -14.24
N ARG A 59 12.61 44.07 -13.23
CA ARG A 59 14.06 43.83 -13.11
C ARG A 59 14.34 42.34 -12.89
N GLY A 60 15.43 41.82 -13.44
CA GLY A 60 15.79 40.39 -13.33
C GLY A 60 15.85 39.86 -11.90
N LEU A 61 16.17 40.71 -10.92
CA LEU A 61 16.14 40.36 -9.50
C LEU A 61 14.74 39.96 -9.00
N TRP A 62 13.67 40.63 -9.46
CA TRP A 62 12.30 40.30 -9.08
C TRP A 62 11.84 38.96 -9.66
N LEU A 63 12.23 38.67 -10.91
CA LEU A 63 11.98 37.38 -11.54
C LEU A 63 12.72 36.28 -10.79
N ALA A 64 14.01 36.48 -10.49
CA ALA A 64 14.82 35.54 -9.72
C ALA A 64 14.23 35.29 -8.32
N ALA A 65 13.78 36.34 -7.63
CA ALA A 65 13.12 36.22 -6.33
C ALA A 65 11.81 35.44 -6.42
N SER A 66 10.99 35.68 -7.44
CA SER A 66 9.74 34.94 -7.67
C SER A 66 10.00 33.45 -7.94
N PHE A 67 10.97 33.13 -8.78
CA PHE A 67 11.38 31.74 -9.02
C PHE A 67 11.93 31.08 -7.75
N ALA A 68 12.75 31.77 -6.98
CA ALA A 68 13.28 31.26 -5.72
C ALA A 68 12.16 30.98 -4.70
N ILE A 69 11.17 31.86 -4.59
CA ILE A 69 9.98 31.66 -3.74
C ILE A 69 9.19 30.44 -4.22
N MET A 70 8.93 30.31 -5.52
CA MET A 70 8.20 29.17 -6.09
C MET A 70 8.90 27.84 -5.77
N ILE A 71 10.22 27.77 -6.00
CA ILE A 71 11.03 26.59 -5.68
C ILE A 71 11.02 26.32 -4.16
N GLY A 72 11.17 27.36 -3.34
CA GLY A 72 11.12 27.25 -1.88
C GLY A 72 9.80 26.68 -1.37
N LEU A 73 8.68 27.15 -1.91
CA LEU A 73 7.34 26.62 -1.59
C LEU A 73 7.20 25.16 -2.03
N GLN A 74 7.71 24.79 -3.20
CA GLN A 74 7.67 23.40 -3.66
C GLN A 74 8.49 22.48 -2.76
N VAL A 75 9.71 22.87 -2.41
CA VAL A 75 10.56 22.14 -1.46
C VAL A 75 9.86 22.01 -0.10
N GLY A 76 9.26 23.09 0.39
CA GLY A 76 8.48 23.09 1.62
C GLY A 76 7.30 22.12 1.58
N ALA A 77 6.53 22.12 0.50
CA ALA A 77 5.40 21.22 0.31
C ALA A 77 5.82 19.74 0.30
N HIS A 78 6.90 19.39 -0.42
CA HIS A 78 7.43 18.03 -0.45
C HIS A 78 8.05 17.62 0.89
N ALA A 79 8.77 18.52 1.57
CA ALA A 79 9.35 18.25 2.88
C ALA A 79 8.25 17.99 3.93
N TRP A 80 7.19 18.82 3.92
CA TRP A 80 6.03 18.62 4.78
C TRP A 80 5.30 17.31 4.46
N HIS A 81 5.12 17.00 3.18
CA HIS A 81 4.53 15.73 2.76
C HIS A 81 5.36 14.53 3.23
N ALA A 82 6.69 14.58 3.12
CA ALA A 82 7.57 13.50 3.57
C ALA A 82 7.52 13.30 5.08
N TRP A 83 7.43 14.39 5.85
CA TRP A 83 7.25 14.35 7.30
C TRP A 83 5.88 13.78 7.69
N ALA A 84 4.81 14.23 7.02
CA ALA A 84 3.45 13.76 7.24
C ALA A 84 3.31 12.27 6.91
N ASP A 85 3.94 11.81 5.83
CA ASP A 85 4.01 10.40 5.47
C ASP A 85 4.68 9.58 6.57
N ALA A 86 5.85 10.01 7.07
CA ALA A 86 6.56 9.32 8.14
C ALA A 86 5.77 9.23 9.46
N ASN A 87 4.94 10.23 9.76
CA ASN A 87 4.10 10.29 10.96
C ASN A 87 2.66 9.77 10.74
N TYR A 88 2.38 9.17 9.58
CA TYR A 88 1.06 8.65 9.22
C TYR A 88 -0.09 9.68 9.28
N ASP A 89 0.17 10.94 8.94
CA ASP A 89 -0.87 11.98 8.85
C ASP A 89 -1.61 11.89 7.49
N SER A 90 -2.78 11.26 7.52
CA SER A 90 -3.63 11.06 6.34
C SER A 90 -4.30 12.35 5.84
N ARG A 91 -4.38 13.40 6.66
CA ARG A 91 -4.97 14.69 6.26
C ARG A 91 -4.13 15.40 5.20
N VAL A 92 -2.81 15.21 5.26
CA VAL A 92 -1.85 15.77 4.30
C VAL A 92 -1.63 14.79 3.14
N THR A 93 -1.31 13.54 3.44
CA THR A 93 -0.95 12.55 2.41
C THR A 93 -2.13 12.16 1.53
N GLY A 94 -3.37 12.23 2.04
CA GLY A 94 -4.59 11.95 1.30
C GLY A 94 -4.95 12.98 0.22
N ILE A 95 -4.38 14.19 0.26
CA ILE A 95 -4.65 15.24 -0.74
C ILE A 95 -4.02 14.90 -2.10
N THR A 96 -2.91 14.16 -2.09
CA THR A 96 -2.09 13.89 -3.29
C THR A 96 -2.86 13.26 -4.44
N ARG A 97 -3.80 12.36 -4.14
CA ARG A 97 -4.66 11.71 -5.15
C ARG A 97 -5.61 12.65 -5.89
N HIS A 98 -5.83 13.86 -5.37
CA HIS A 98 -6.72 14.85 -5.95
C HIS A 98 -5.98 15.85 -6.86
N VAL A 99 -4.65 15.87 -6.80
CA VAL A 99 -3.83 16.81 -7.57
C VAL A 99 -3.17 16.07 -8.74
N PRO A 100 -3.49 16.41 -10.00
CA PRO A 100 -2.88 15.76 -11.15
C PRO A 100 -1.36 15.96 -11.15
N LEU A 101 -0.63 14.92 -11.54
CA LEU A 101 0.84 14.92 -11.66
C LEU A 101 1.61 15.23 -10.37
N TYR A 102 0.95 15.25 -9.21
CA TYR A 102 1.61 15.49 -7.93
C TYR A 102 2.03 14.19 -7.25
N TYR A 103 3.33 13.94 -7.22
CA TYR A 103 3.93 12.82 -6.50
C TYR A 103 4.64 13.33 -5.26
N GLY A 104 3.94 13.29 -4.12
CA GLY A 104 4.49 13.74 -2.84
C GLY A 104 5.74 12.97 -2.45
N ALA A 105 6.74 13.66 -1.89
CA ALA A 105 7.97 13.00 -1.44
C ALA A 105 7.67 12.13 -0.22
N THR A 106 8.32 10.96 -0.11
CA THR A 106 8.18 10.04 1.01
C THR A 106 9.56 9.70 1.58
N ALA A 107 9.66 9.61 2.91
CA ALA A 107 10.95 9.42 3.59
C ALA A 107 10.89 8.46 4.78
N LYS A 108 9.82 7.66 4.92
CA LYS A 108 9.60 6.70 6.03
C LYS A 108 10.85 5.90 6.40
N ARG A 109 11.42 5.17 5.43
CA ARG A 109 12.59 4.30 5.66
C ARG A 109 13.80 5.11 6.13
N PHE A 110 14.03 6.27 5.53
CA PHE A 110 15.15 7.14 5.87
C PHE A 110 15.00 7.73 7.28
N MET A 111 13.83 8.28 7.62
CA MET A 111 13.54 8.88 8.92
C MET A 111 13.55 7.84 10.05
N ASN A 112 13.05 6.62 9.81
CA ASN A 112 13.17 5.50 10.74
C ASN A 112 14.64 5.15 11.00
N LYS A 113 15.43 4.98 9.92
CA LYS A 113 16.84 4.59 10.02
C LYS A 113 17.67 5.60 10.84
N HIS A 114 17.34 6.89 10.75
CA HIS A 114 18.03 7.95 11.51
C HIS A 114 17.42 8.22 12.89
N GLY A 115 16.39 7.48 13.29
CA GLY A 115 15.72 7.65 14.59
C GLY A 115 14.89 8.93 14.71
N TRP A 116 14.59 9.60 13.59
CA TRP A 116 13.79 10.84 13.60
C TRP A 116 12.30 10.56 13.81
N VAL A 117 11.81 9.40 13.36
CA VAL A 117 10.42 8.97 13.51
C VAL A 117 10.37 7.48 13.82
N ASP A 118 9.65 7.14 14.89
CA ASP A 118 9.34 5.77 15.29
C ASP A 118 7.94 5.39 14.79
N GLN A 119 7.86 4.56 13.75
CA GLN A 119 6.57 4.19 13.15
C GLN A 119 5.74 3.29 14.04
N GLN A 120 6.36 2.51 14.94
CA GLN A 120 5.62 1.69 15.88
C GLN A 120 4.85 2.60 16.84
N LYS A 121 5.54 3.58 17.45
CA LYS A 121 4.90 4.58 18.31
C LYS A 121 3.86 5.43 17.57
N ALA A 122 4.15 5.85 16.35
CA ALA A 122 3.19 6.63 15.54
C ALA A 122 1.90 5.84 15.29
N ARG A 123 2.01 4.55 14.97
CA ARG A 123 0.86 3.65 14.79
C ARG A 123 0.10 3.42 16.09
N ASP A 124 0.82 3.15 17.18
CA ASP A 124 0.22 2.83 18.48
C ASP A 124 -0.56 4.04 19.03
N ASN A 125 -0.01 5.25 18.92
CA ASN A 125 -0.68 6.49 19.30
C ASN A 125 -1.99 6.71 18.52
N GLN A 126 -2.01 6.38 17.23
CA GLN A 126 -3.21 6.47 16.39
C GLN A 126 -4.26 5.42 16.77
N SER A 127 -3.83 4.22 17.16
CA SER A 127 -4.74 3.17 17.63
C SER A 127 -5.36 3.49 19.00
N ALA A 128 -4.59 4.15 19.88
CA ALA A 128 -5.00 4.53 21.23
C ALA A 128 -5.97 5.72 21.27
N GLN A 129 -5.92 6.62 20.28
CA GLN A 129 -6.88 7.72 20.12
C GLN A 129 -8.29 7.26 19.70
N GLY A 130 -8.51 5.94 19.66
CA GLY A 130 -9.77 5.33 19.30
C GLY A 130 -9.95 5.30 17.80
N LEU A 131 -10.47 4.18 17.32
CA LEU A 131 -11.19 4.05 16.06
C LEU A 131 -12.47 4.92 16.10
N ALA A 132 -12.38 6.19 16.51
CA ALA A 132 -13.37 7.17 16.12
C ALA A 132 -13.42 7.04 14.60
N PRO A 133 -14.58 6.68 14.01
CA PRO A 133 -14.68 6.54 12.56
C PRO A 133 -14.14 7.85 12.04
N SER A 134 -12.96 7.83 11.40
CA SER A 134 -12.36 9.06 10.89
C SER A 134 -13.47 9.66 10.07
N ASN A 135 -13.99 10.83 10.47
CA ASN A 135 -15.08 11.49 9.78
C ASN A 135 -14.77 11.39 8.30
N GLN A 136 -15.59 10.58 7.61
CA GLN A 136 -15.29 9.92 6.36
C GLN A 136 -15.08 10.98 5.29
N THR A 137 -13.89 11.52 5.23
CA THR A 137 -13.51 12.57 4.28
C THR A 137 -12.85 11.95 3.04
N GLY A 138 -12.91 10.62 2.92
CA GLY A 138 -12.57 9.88 1.71
C GLY A 138 -13.80 9.16 1.13
N PRO A 139 -13.99 9.19 -0.21
CA PRO A 139 -15.13 8.57 -0.91
C PRO A 139 -15.07 7.04 -0.97
N LEU A 140 -14.40 6.39 0.00
CA LEU A 140 -14.23 4.94 0.01
C LEU A 140 -15.45 4.28 0.65
N ASN A 141 -16.39 3.85 -0.19
CA ASN A 141 -17.52 3.03 0.22
C ASN A 141 -17.18 1.53 0.14
N TYR A 142 -16.62 0.98 1.23
CA TYR A 142 -16.25 -0.42 1.32
C TYR A 142 -16.57 -1.00 2.71
N PRO A 143 -17.23 -2.17 2.80
CA PRO A 143 -17.98 -2.80 1.72
C PRO A 143 -19.18 -1.91 1.31
N ILE A 144 -19.66 -2.04 0.07
CA ILE A 144 -20.79 -1.23 -0.44
C ILE A 144 -22.10 -1.50 0.31
N GLN A 145 -22.21 -2.67 0.93
CA GLN A 145 -23.31 -3.08 1.80
C GLN A 145 -22.72 -3.83 3.00
N PRO A 146 -23.37 -3.79 4.18
CA PRO A 146 -22.98 -4.61 5.31
C PRO A 146 -22.93 -6.10 4.94
N LEU A 147 -21.97 -6.83 5.51
CA LEU A 147 -21.85 -8.27 5.29
C LEU A 147 -23.07 -8.99 5.89
N GLN A 148 -23.71 -9.83 5.09
CA GLN A 148 -24.75 -10.75 5.55
C GLN A 148 -24.11 -12.10 5.81
N CYS A 149 -23.62 -12.31 7.03
CA CYS A 149 -22.92 -13.53 7.40
C CYS A 149 -23.77 -14.38 8.36
N SER A 150 -23.78 -15.70 8.13
CA SER A 150 -24.11 -16.68 9.16
C SER A 150 -22.87 -17.04 9.98
N GLU A 151 -23.07 -17.59 11.16
CA GLU A 151 -21.97 -18.23 11.88
C GLU A 151 -21.59 -19.55 11.17
N PRO A 152 -20.30 -19.80 10.94
CA PRO A 152 -19.87 -21.06 10.34
C PRO A 152 -20.08 -22.21 11.33
N ALA A 153 -20.55 -23.36 10.84
CA ALA A 153 -20.75 -24.56 11.66
C ALA A 153 -19.45 -25.03 12.36
N ARG A 154 -18.29 -24.76 11.74
CA ARG A 154 -16.98 -24.98 12.33
C ARG A 154 -16.05 -23.82 11.97
N LYS A 155 -15.36 -23.28 12.97
CA LYS A 155 -14.29 -22.29 12.78
C LYS A 155 -12.96 -23.03 12.63
N LEU A 156 -12.43 -23.07 11.41
CA LEU A 156 -11.13 -23.69 11.15
C LEU A 156 -10.01 -22.68 11.37
N ASN A 157 -8.87 -23.17 11.84
CA ASN A 157 -7.63 -22.41 11.86
C ASN A 157 -7.18 -22.10 10.43
N VAL A 158 -6.63 -20.90 10.22
CA VAL A 158 -6.15 -20.46 8.91
C VAL A 158 -4.71 -19.98 9.07
N LEU A 159 -3.77 -20.66 8.42
CA LEU A 159 -2.37 -20.22 8.30
C LEU A 159 -2.09 -19.83 6.85
N MET A 160 -1.66 -18.60 6.64
CA MET A 160 -1.21 -18.10 5.35
C MET A 160 0.30 -17.89 5.39
N ILE A 161 1.02 -18.67 4.58
CA ILE A 161 2.45 -18.52 4.37
C ILE A 161 2.65 -17.89 3.00
N VAL A 162 3.25 -16.70 2.97
CA VAL A 162 3.48 -15.94 1.74
C VAL A 162 4.96 -15.68 1.58
N ILE A 163 5.48 -15.99 0.40
CA ILE A 163 6.88 -15.73 0.03
C ILE A 163 6.87 -14.55 -0.96
N ASP A 164 7.58 -13.48 -0.62
CA ASP A 164 7.71 -12.33 -1.52
C ASP A 164 8.46 -12.75 -2.80
N GLY A 165 7.90 -12.47 -3.98
CA GLY A 165 8.59 -12.69 -5.26
C GLY A 165 9.08 -14.12 -5.55
N ALA A 166 8.41 -15.17 -5.05
CA ALA A 166 8.72 -16.55 -5.43
C ALA A 166 8.53 -16.76 -6.95
N ARG A 167 9.51 -17.38 -7.61
CA ARG A 167 9.34 -17.78 -9.01
C ARG A 167 8.50 -19.05 -9.07
N TRP A 168 7.66 -19.15 -10.10
CA TRP A 168 6.77 -20.30 -10.27
C TRP A 168 7.55 -21.63 -10.43
N ASP A 169 8.74 -21.58 -11.03
CA ASP A 169 9.60 -22.74 -11.29
C ASP A 169 10.48 -23.15 -10.09
N MET A 170 10.35 -22.48 -8.95
CA MET A 170 11.04 -22.86 -7.70
C MET A 170 10.33 -23.98 -6.93
N LEU A 171 9.07 -24.30 -7.26
CA LEU A 171 8.37 -25.45 -6.70
C LEU A 171 8.92 -26.74 -7.32
N ASP A 172 10.14 -27.09 -6.92
CA ASP A 172 10.92 -28.21 -7.43
C ASP A 172 11.71 -28.82 -6.26
N PRO A 173 11.86 -30.15 -6.19
CA PRO A 173 12.56 -30.81 -5.10
C PRO A 173 14.01 -30.34 -4.90
N ARG A 174 14.65 -29.77 -5.92
CA ARG A 174 16.01 -29.21 -5.83
C ARG A 174 16.08 -27.92 -5.02
N TRP A 175 15.01 -27.13 -5.00
CA TRP A 175 15.00 -25.77 -4.42
C TRP A 175 14.10 -25.65 -3.20
N MET A 176 12.94 -26.33 -3.21
CA MET A 176 11.94 -26.26 -2.16
C MET A 176 11.42 -27.67 -1.78
N PRO A 177 12.30 -28.61 -1.34
CA PRO A 177 11.91 -30.02 -1.14
C PRO A 177 10.71 -30.19 -0.20
N ASN A 178 10.67 -29.46 0.91
CA ASN A 178 9.57 -29.56 1.88
C ASN A 178 8.24 -29.01 1.34
N ILE A 179 8.27 -27.90 0.57
CA ILE A 179 7.06 -27.34 -0.04
C ILE A 179 6.60 -28.23 -1.19
N TYR A 180 7.54 -28.82 -1.94
CA TYR A 180 7.24 -29.78 -3.00
C TYR A 180 6.56 -31.03 -2.44
N GLU A 181 7.06 -31.61 -1.36
CA GLU A 181 6.44 -32.75 -0.67
C GLU A 181 5.05 -32.38 -0.12
N PHE A 182 4.91 -31.21 0.49
CA PHE A 182 3.61 -30.70 0.94
C PHE A 182 2.63 -30.58 -0.24
N ALA A 183 3.08 -30.09 -1.39
CA ALA A 183 2.26 -29.93 -2.59
C ALA A 183 1.79 -31.27 -3.20
N GLN A 184 2.55 -32.36 -3.05
CA GLN A 184 2.16 -33.68 -3.60
C GLN A 184 0.87 -34.23 -2.98
N ASN A 185 0.57 -33.85 -1.74
CA ASN A 185 -0.58 -34.36 -1.00
C ASN A 185 -1.68 -33.31 -0.81
N ASN A 186 -1.57 -32.15 -1.48
CA ASN A 186 -2.47 -31.01 -1.31
C ASN A 186 -2.88 -30.40 -2.66
N LEU A 187 -3.80 -29.44 -2.61
CA LEU A 187 -4.23 -28.71 -3.79
C LEU A 187 -3.14 -27.78 -4.29
N THR A 188 -2.75 -27.96 -5.56
CA THR A 188 -1.79 -27.10 -6.25
C THR A 188 -2.47 -26.40 -7.43
N PHE A 189 -2.27 -25.09 -7.54
CA PHE A 189 -2.85 -24.27 -8.61
C PHE A 189 -1.75 -23.85 -9.59
N GLU A 190 -1.60 -24.60 -10.69
CA GLU A 190 -0.53 -24.37 -11.68
C GLU A 190 -0.73 -23.11 -12.53
N GLN A 191 -1.96 -22.58 -12.59
CA GLN A 191 -2.31 -21.36 -13.31
C GLN A 191 -2.76 -20.25 -12.34
N HIS A 192 -2.05 -20.10 -11.22
CA HIS A 192 -2.31 -19.05 -10.25
C HIS A 192 -1.49 -17.79 -10.56
N TYR A 193 -2.18 -16.70 -10.88
CA TYR A 193 -1.55 -15.41 -11.16
C TYR A 193 -1.78 -14.44 -9.99
N SER A 194 -0.70 -13.88 -9.47
CA SER A 194 -0.80 -12.68 -8.63
C SER A 194 -1.43 -11.56 -9.46
N ASN A 195 -2.40 -10.85 -8.88
CA ASN A 195 -3.08 -9.72 -9.54
C ASN A 195 -2.23 -8.43 -9.48
N GLY A 196 -0.91 -8.60 -9.61
CA GLY A 196 0.11 -7.58 -9.47
C GLY A 196 1.52 -8.16 -9.65
N ASN A 197 2.39 -7.41 -10.32
CA ASN A 197 3.79 -7.78 -10.58
C ASN A 197 4.77 -7.30 -9.49
N ALA A 198 4.26 -6.94 -8.31
CA ALA A 198 5.04 -6.51 -7.16
C ALA A 198 4.30 -6.88 -5.86
N THR A 199 5.02 -6.87 -4.75
CA THR A 199 4.49 -7.20 -3.41
C THR A 199 3.28 -6.35 -3.04
N LYS A 200 3.35 -5.03 -3.27
CA LYS A 200 2.27 -4.06 -2.97
C LYS A 200 0.95 -4.48 -3.61
N PRO A 201 0.84 -4.58 -4.95
CA PRO A 201 -0.41 -4.99 -5.59
C PRO A 201 -0.78 -6.45 -5.30
N GLY A 202 0.18 -7.37 -5.17
CA GLY A 202 -0.09 -8.78 -4.88
C GLY A 202 -0.77 -9.00 -3.52
N ILE A 203 -0.19 -8.50 -2.43
CA ILE A 203 -0.78 -8.62 -1.09
C ILE A 203 -2.09 -7.85 -1.00
N PHE A 204 -2.17 -6.64 -1.58
CA PHE A 204 -3.40 -5.85 -1.53
C PHE A 204 -4.57 -6.59 -2.19
N THR A 205 -4.37 -7.08 -3.42
CA THR A 205 -5.42 -7.77 -4.16
C THR A 205 -5.79 -9.10 -3.52
N LEU A 206 -4.83 -9.83 -2.94
CA LEU A 206 -5.08 -11.06 -2.19
C LEU A 206 -6.08 -10.86 -1.04
N PHE A 207 -5.95 -9.78 -0.27
CA PHE A 207 -6.83 -9.53 0.87
C PHE A 207 -8.11 -8.77 0.53
N TYR A 208 -8.04 -7.78 -0.37
CA TYR A 208 -9.19 -6.94 -0.69
C TYR A 208 -10.04 -7.48 -1.83
N SER A 209 -9.50 -8.36 -2.68
CA SER A 209 -10.12 -8.79 -3.94
C SER A 209 -10.50 -7.61 -4.85
N LEU A 210 -9.76 -6.50 -4.74
CA LEU A 210 -9.96 -5.27 -5.51
C LEU A 210 -8.67 -4.90 -6.26
N PRO A 211 -8.77 -4.21 -7.41
CA PRO A 211 -7.61 -3.73 -8.14
C PRO A 211 -6.68 -2.89 -7.25
N ALA A 212 -5.37 -3.04 -7.44
CA ALA A 212 -4.37 -2.32 -6.65
C ALA A 212 -4.43 -0.79 -6.79
N SER A 213 -5.15 -0.26 -7.79
CA SER A 213 -5.43 1.17 -7.94
C SER A 213 -6.19 1.77 -6.75
N TYR A 214 -6.89 0.95 -5.95
CA TYR A 214 -7.56 1.39 -4.73
C TYR A 214 -6.63 1.55 -3.53
N TRP A 215 -5.36 1.12 -3.63
CA TRP A 215 -4.40 1.11 -2.52
C TRP A 215 -4.40 2.42 -1.72
N ASP A 216 -4.21 3.57 -2.40
CA ASP A 216 -4.02 4.86 -1.72
C ASP A 216 -5.30 5.28 -0.96
N ALA A 217 -6.48 4.92 -1.49
CA ALA A 217 -7.75 5.19 -0.81
C ALA A 217 -7.89 4.37 0.48
N PHE A 218 -7.54 3.08 0.45
CA PHE A 218 -7.59 2.21 1.63
C PHE A 218 -6.54 2.57 2.67
N THR A 219 -5.33 2.91 2.26
CA THR A 219 -4.27 3.38 3.15
C THR A 219 -4.64 4.71 3.81
N ALA A 220 -5.22 5.67 3.07
CA ALA A 220 -5.64 6.95 3.63
C ALA A 220 -6.81 6.80 4.62
N SER A 221 -7.78 5.92 4.31
CA SER A 221 -8.94 5.64 5.16
C SER A 221 -8.67 4.61 6.26
N LYS A 222 -7.49 3.98 6.28
CA LYS A 222 -7.09 2.91 7.20
C LYS A 222 -8.12 1.80 7.35
N LYS A 223 -8.83 1.51 6.27
CA LYS A 223 -9.94 0.56 6.26
C LYS A 223 -9.39 -0.86 6.08
N PRO A 224 -9.59 -1.80 7.01
CA PRO A 224 -9.13 -3.18 6.86
C PRO A 224 -10.00 -3.99 5.87
N PRO A 225 -9.50 -5.13 5.35
CA PRO A 225 -10.26 -6.02 4.48
C PRO A 225 -11.43 -6.65 5.23
N VAL A 226 -12.52 -6.95 4.51
CA VAL A 226 -13.69 -7.66 5.09
C VAL A 226 -13.31 -8.99 5.74
N THR A 227 -12.34 -9.70 5.17
CA THR A 227 -11.85 -10.99 5.68
C THR A 227 -11.24 -10.85 7.07
N ILE A 228 -10.41 -9.82 7.29
CA ILE A 228 -9.78 -9.56 8.58
C ILE A 228 -10.84 -9.13 9.61
N ASN A 229 -11.74 -8.23 9.24
CA ASN A 229 -12.85 -7.83 10.12
C ASN A 229 -13.67 -9.04 10.54
N ARG A 230 -14.02 -9.92 9.60
CA ARG A 230 -14.84 -11.10 9.89
C ARG A 230 -14.11 -12.10 10.80
N MET A 231 -12.80 -12.30 10.61
CA MET A 231 -11.99 -13.12 11.50
C MET A 231 -11.97 -12.54 12.93
N GLN A 232 -11.81 -11.22 13.06
CA GLN A 232 -11.86 -10.53 14.36
C GLN A 232 -13.24 -10.67 15.04
N GLU A 233 -14.34 -10.48 14.29
CA GLU A 233 -15.71 -10.70 14.78
C GLU A 233 -15.95 -12.13 15.25
N LEU A 234 -15.39 -13.11 14.55
CA LEU A 234 -15.51 -14.54 14.89
C LEU A 234 -14.62 -14.97 16.06
N GLY A 235 -13.80 -14.06 16.61
CA GLY A 235 -12.92 -14.31 17.75
C GLY A 235 -11.60 -14.98 17.38
N TYR A 236 -11.11 -14.83 16.15
CA TYR A 236 -9.85 -15.43 15.72
C TYR A 236 -8.65 -14.78 16.42
N GLN A 237 -7.81 -15.62 17.06
CA GLN A 237 -6.51 -15.23 17.57
C GLN A 237 -5.58 -14.93 16.38
N THR A 238 -5.20 -13.66 16.20
CA THR A 238 -4.47 -13.22 14.99
C THR A 238 -2.99 -12.97 15.30
N LYS A 239 -2.09 -13.59 14.55
CA LYS A 239 -0.64 -13.32 14.58
C LYS A 239 -0.13 -13.05 13.17
N VAL A 240 0.44 -11.86 12.97
CA VAL A 240 0.96 -11.39 11.68
C VAL A 240 2.46 -11.14 11.85
N LEU A 241 3.29 -11.88 11.12
CA LEU A 241 4.74 -11.84 11.23
C LEU A 241 5.37 -11.66 9.84
N GLY A 242 6.09 -10.55 9.65
CA GLY A 242 6.78 -10.25 8.39
C GLY A 242 8.29 -10.21 8.55
N SER A 243 9.01 -10.96 7.71
CA SER A 243 10.46 -10.88 7.59
C SER A 243 10.89 -9.53 7.01
N ALA A 244 10.19 -9.06 5.98
CA ALA A 244 10.27 -7.68 5.51
C ALA A 244 9.37 -6.75 6.35
N THR A 245 9.69 -5.45 6.34
CA THR A 245 8.89 -4.45 7.07
C THR A 245 7.49 -4.30 6.48
N LEU A 246 6.48 -4.21 7.34
CA LEU A 246 5.08 -3.97 6.96
C LEU A 246 4.76 -2.48 6.73
N VAL A 247 5.76 -1.60 6.86
CA VAL A 247 5.64 -0.13 6.70
C VAL A 247 5.82 0.31 5.24
N SER A 248 6.55 -0.49 4.46
CA SER A 248 6.90 -0.13 3.08
C SER A 248 6.99 -1.39 2.22
N PRO A 249 5.89 -1.78 1.54
CA PRO A 249 4.61 -1.07 1.45
C PRO A 249 3.85 -0.98 2.79
N ALA A 250 3.02 0.06 2.96
CA ALA A 250 2.29 0.37 4.20
C ALA A 250 1.09 -0.58 4.46
N PHE A 251 1.38 -1.88 4.56
CA PHE A 251 0.40 -2.91 4.91
C PHE A 251 -0.18 -2.73 6.32
N ASP A 252 0.60 -2.12 7.21
CA ASP A 252 0.20 -1.73 8.56
C ASP A 252 -0.88 -0.66 8.62
N GLN A 253 -1.03 0.13 7.55
CA GLN A 253 -2.02 1.19 7.40
C GLN A 253 -3.21 0.78 6.53
N ASN A 254 -3.23 -0.43 5.96
CA ASN A 254 -4.40 -0.95 5.22
C ASN A 254 -4.77 -2.38 5.64
N VAL A 255 -4.19 -3.42 5.01
CA VAL A 255 -4.51 -4.85 5.22
C VAL A 255 -4.55 -5.20 6.71
N PHE A 256 -3.57 -4.73 7.47
CA PHE A 256 -3.42 -5.02 8.89
C PHE A 256 -3.74 -3.81 9.78
N SER A 257 -4.51 -2.83 9.30
CA SER A 257 -4.78 -1.59 10.05
C SER A 257 -5.53 -1.82 11.36
N SER A 258 -6.40 -2.84 11.42
CA SER A 258 -7.15 -3.21 12.63
C SER A 258 -6.43 -4.20 13.55
N ILE A 259 -5.27 -4.72 13.15
CA ILE A 259 -4.51 -5.68 13.98
C ILE A 259 -3.80 -4.93 15.10
N LYS A 260 -4.15 -5.24 16.35
CA LYS A 260 -3.48 -4.71 17.54
C LYS A 260 -2.10 -5.35 17.71
N ASN A 261 -1.17 -4.65 18.35
CA ASN A 261 0.18 -5.15 18.65
C ASN A 261 0.93 -5.70 17.42
N LEU A 262 0.69 -5.13 16.24
CA LEU A 262 1.34 -5.54 15.01
C LEU A 262 2.83 -5.16 15.06
N ARG A 263 3.71 -6.15 14.92
CA ARG A 263 5.15 -5.92 14.79
C ARG A 263 5.48 -5.40 13.39
N LEU A 264 5.96 -4.16 13.30
CA LEU A 264 6.26 -3.51 12.01
C LEU A 264 7.62 -3.90 11.40
N LYS A 265 8.55 -4.36 12.23
CA LYS A 265 9.91 -4.74 11.83
C LYS A 265 10.41 -5.92 12.66
N THR A 266 10.91 -6.93 11.97
CA THR A 266 11.54 -8.10 12.59
C THR A 266 13.03 -7.86 12.80
N PRO A 267 13.58 -8.09 14.00
CA PRO A 267 15.02 -7.98 14.25
C PRO A 267 15.82 -9.00 13.44
N GLY A 268 16.92 -8.57 12.84
CA GLY A 268 17.81 -9.43 12.06
C GLY A 268 18.54 -8.64 10.98
N ASN A 269 19.83 -8.91 10.82
CA ASN A 269 20.69 -8.18 9.88
C ASN A 269 20.40 -8.61 8.44
N HIS A 270 20.22 -9.91 8.23
CA HIS A 270 19.95 -10.49 6.92
C HIS A 270 18.50 -10.97 6.78
N PRO A 271 17.98 -11.10 5.54
CA PRO A 271 16.65 -11.66 5.30
C PRO A 271 16.41 -13.02 5.96
N TRP A 272 17.36 -13.95 5.83
CA TRP A 272 17.24 -15.29 6.42
C TRP A 272 17.22 -15.29 7.95
N ASP A 273 17.91 -14.34 8.60
CA ASP A 273 17.84 -14.19 10.08
C ASP A 273 16.41 -13.86 10.50
N ARG A 274 15.74 -13.02 9.72
CA ARG A 274 14.37 -12.59 9.96
C ARG A 274 13.37 -13.67 9.60
N ASP A 275 13.60 -14.41 8.52
CA ASP A 275 12.79 -15.58 8.15
C ASP A 275 12.82 -16.66 9.23
N ARG A 276 14.01 -16.96 9.77
CA ARG A 276 14.15 -17.89 10.90
C ARG A 276 13.41 -17.36 12.12
N ARG A 277 13.60 -16.09 12.46
CA ARG A 277 12.95 -15.46 13.61
C ARG A 277 11.42 -15.48 13.52
N ILE A 278 10.82 -15.13 12.37
CA ILE A 278 9.35 -15.18 12.25
C ILE A 278 8.82 -16.62 12.36
N THR A 279 9.63 -17.62 12.02
CA THR A 279 9.28 -19.04 12.19
C THR A 279 9.34 -19.42 13.67
N GLU A 280 10.43 -19.07 14.36
CA GLU A 280 10.58 -19.27 15.82
C GLU A 280 9.43 -18.60 16.59
N ASP A 281 9.13 -17.33 16.29
CA ASP A 281 8.04 -16.58 16.94
C ASP A 281 6.66 -17.19 16.66
N TRP A 282 6.46 -17.81 15.49
CA TRP A 282 5.22 -18.50 15.14
C TRP A 282 5.06 -19.79 15.94
N LEU A 283 6.13 -20.58 16.03
CA LEU A 283 6.14 -21.81 16.83
C LEU A 283 5.89 -21.51 18.30
N GLU A 284 6.58 -20.51 18.86
CA GLU A 284 6.39 -20.05 20.23
C GLU A 284 4.93 -19.60 20.47
N PHE A 285 4.35 -18.84 19.54
CA PHE A 285 2.94 -18.46 19.61
C PHE A 285 2.01 -19.67 19.65
N THR A 286 2.23 -20.66 18.79
CA THR A 286 1.37 -21.85 18.74
C THR A 286 1.53 -22.79 19.93
N GLU A 287 2.71 -22.84 20.55
CA GLU A 287 3.00 -23.72 21.68
C GLU A 287 2.60 -23.11 23.03
N HIS A 288 2.69 -21.78 23.18
CA HIS A 288 2.61 -21.13 24.49
C HIS A 288 1.57 -20.01 24.60
N GLU A 289 1.28 -19.30 23.52
CA GLU A 289 0.35 -18.15 23.55
C GLU A 289 -1.06 -18.53 23.09
N LEU A 290 -1.20 -19.56 22.25
CA LEU A 290 -2.46 -19.94 21.64
C LEU A 290 -3.40 -20.62 22.64
N ASP A 291 -4.63 -20.08 22.77
CA ASP A 291 -5.73 -20.80 23.42
C ASP A 291 -6.35 -21.82 22.44
N PRO A 292 -6.27 -23.15 22.68
CA PRO A 292 -6.81 -24.16 21.78
C PRO A 292 -8.34 -24.12 21.63
N ALA A 293 -9.05 -23.45 22.54
CA ALA A 293 -10.51 -23.30 22.45
C ALA A 293 -10.94 -22.32 21.34
N ASN A 294 -10.04 -21.46 20.89
CA ASN A 294 -10.33 -20.38 19.95
C ASN A 294 -9.56 -20.58 18.62
N PRO A 295 -10.20 -20.35 17.47
CA PRO A 295 -9.53 -20.49 16.17
C PRO A 295 -8.45 -19.41 15.99
N PHE A 296 -7.48 -19.65 15.11
CA PHE A 296 -6.44 -18.68 14.78
C PHE A 296 -6.41 -18.25 13.31
N PHE A 297 -5.91 -17.04 13.09
CA PHE A 297 -5.46 -16.55 11.80
C PHE A 297 -3.97 -16.17 11.87
N GLY A 298 -3.14 -16.95 11.20
CA GLY A 298 -1.70 -16.72 11.07
C GLY A 298 -1.35 -16.17 9.69
N PHE A 299 -0.51 -15.13 9.65
CA PHE A 299 0.08 -14.64 8.40
C PHE A 299 1.60 -14.53 8.56
N LEU A 300 2.34 -15.37 7.83
CA LEU A 300 3.79 -15.39 7.81
C LEU A 300 4.28 -14.90 6.45
N PHE A 301 5.02 -13.80 6.44
CA PHE A 301 5.50 -13.16 5.22
C PHE A 301 7.02 -13.23 5.13
N TYR A 302 7.48 -14.21 4.35
CA TYR A 302 8.89 -14.51 4.12
C TYR A 302 9.46 -13.64 3.00
N ALA A 303 10.72 -13.24 3.17
CA ALA A 303 11.46 -12.55 2.12
C ALA A 303 12.29 -13.58 1.33
N PRO A 304 12.36 -13.50 0.00
CA PRO A 304 13.24 -14.36 -0.76
C PRO A 304 14.69 -13.96 -0.46
N PRO A 305 15.65 -14.88 -0.67
CA PRO A 305 17.06 -14.52 -0.65
C PRO A 305 17.29 -13.40 -1.67
N GLN A 306 17.61 -12.19 -1.21
CA GLN A 306 17.92 -11.09 -2.12
C GLN A 306 19.25 -11.40 -2.82
N PRO A 307 19.35 -11.28 -4.14
CA PRO A 307 20.64 -11.30 -4.81
C PRO A 307 21.33 -9.94 -4.57
N TYR A 308 22.06 -9.80 -3.47
CA TYR A 308 22.99 -8.69 -3.30
C TYR A 308 24.41 -9.20 -3.20
N GLY A 309 25.20 -8.86 -4.23
CA GLY A 309 26.65 -8.72 -4.18
C GLY A 309 27.43 -10.01 -3.98
N ALA A 310 28.36 -10.27 -4.89
CA ALA A 310 29.43 -11.25 -4.74
C ALA A 310 30.06 -11.21 -3.32
N GLY A 311 29.54 -12.06 -2.45
CA GLY A 311 29.98 -12.26 -1.08
C GLY A 311 29.49 -13.64 -0.73
N ARG A 312 30.41 -14.62 -0.78
CA ARG A 312 30.16 -16.05 -0.59
C ARG A 312 29.07 -16.27 0.46
N LEU A 313 28.01 -16.98 0.09
CA LEU A 313 27.20 -17.71 1.07
C LEU A 313 28.20 -18.50 1.92
N PRO A 314 28.29 -18.28 3.25
CA PRO A 314 28.96 -19.26 4.08
C PRO A 314 28.19 -20.56 3.89
N CYS A 315 28.88 -21.55 3.32
CA CYS A 315 28.41 -22.91 3.22
C CYS A 315 27.90 -23.40 4.59
N GLU A 316 26.89 -24.28 4.53
CA GLU A 316 26.24 -24.98 5.64
C GLU A 316 25.15 -24.18 6.37
N ILE A 317 23.95 -24.19 5.78
CA ILE A 317 22.72 -24.25 6.58
C ILE A 317 22.47 -25.75 6.81
N PRO A 318 22.67 -26.29 8.03
CA PRO A 318 22.30 -27.66 8.32
C PRO A 318 20.79 -27.80 8.15
N ALA A 319 20.35 -28.85 7.45
CA ALA A 319 18.96 -29.23 7.40
C ALA A 319 18.47 -29.53 8.83
N LEU A 320 17.76 -28.58 9.44
CA LEU A 320 17.11 -28.75 10.75
C LEU A 320 15.60 -28.68 10.56
N LEU A 321 15.07 -29.71 9.92
CA LEU A 321 13.73 -30.21 10.15
C LEU A 321 13.86 -31.71 10.43
N GLY A 322 14.46 -32.02 11.58
CA GLY A 322 14.35 -33.33 12.20
C GLY A 322 13.03 -33.38 12.94
N VAL A 323 12.03 -33.99 12.31
CA VAL A 323 10.77 -34.37 12.96
C VAL A 323 11.09 -35.42 14.03
N ARG A 324 10.65 -35.18 15.26
CA ARG A 324 10.16 -36.24 16.14
C ARG A 324 8.71 -35.93 16.49
#